data_AF-A0A410JPQ3-F1
#
_entry.id   AF-A0A410JPQ3-F1
#
_cell.length_a   1.000
_cell.length_b   1.000
_cell.length_c   1.000
_cell.angle_alpha   90.00
_cell.angle_beta   90.00
_cell.angle_gamma   90.00
#
_symmetry.space_group_name_H-M   'P 1'
#
loop_
_entity.id
_entity.type
_entity.pdbx_description
1 polymer ?
#
loop_
_entity_poly.entity_id
_entity_poly.type
_entity_poly.pdbx_seq_one_letter_code
_entity_poly.pdbx_strand_id
1 'polypeptide(L)'
;MNSKNIETEDATKQYIDISARLKTKKDLENRYLQMLSKAQNVSEMIEIEKELAKIREDIEAAESQINYLKNQSRMSTLNIHLRDKSNSTSANRFFSAFKDGWEGFLYFLEILINLWVFLLLIPLCYFLFKRFNPLKKNRNRLD
;
A
#
# COMPACT_ATOMS: atom_id res chain seq x y z
N MET A 1 -0.59 -13.32 9.01
CA MET A 1 -1.51 -13.88 8.00
C MET A 1 -2.89 -14.25 8.56
N ASN A 2 -3.04 -14.47 9.88
CA ASN A 2 -4.30 -14.98 10.44
C ASN A 2 -5.44 -13.97 10.54
N SER A 3 -5.18 -12.67 10.77
CA SER A 3 -6.25 -11.66 10.94
C SER A 3 -7.08 -11.42 9.66
N LYS A 4 -6.42 -11.29 8.50
CA LYS A 4 -7.09 -11.03 7.22
C LYS A 4 -8.06 -12.15 6.80
N ASN A 5 -7.73 -13.39 7.13
CA ASN A 5 -8.56 -14.55 6.76
C ASN A 5 -9.85 -14.59 7.59
N ILE A 6 -9.75 -14.26 8.88
CA ILE A 6 -10.88 -14.19 9.81
C ILE A 6 -11.84 -13.06 9.42
N GLU A 7 -11.32 -11.86 9.15
CA GLU A 7 -12.13 -10.71 8.71
C GLU A 7 -12.89 -10.98 7.39
N THR A 8 -12.27 -11.73 6.47
CA THR A 8 -12.90 -12.09 5.18
C THR A 8 -13.99 -13.16 5.35
N GLU A 9 -13.77 -14.13 6.23
CA GLU A 9 -14.77 -15.16 6.56
C GLU A 9 -16.02 -14.55 7.22
N ASP A 10 -15.82 -13.61 8.15
CA ASP A 10 -16.91 -12.95 8.85
C ASP A 10 -17.76 -12.07 7.91
N ALA A 11 -17.12 -11.32 7.00
CA ALA A 11 -17.84 -10.53 5.99
C ALA A 11 -18.63 -11.42 5.02
N THR A 12 -18.11 -12.61 4.70
CA THR A 12 -18.80 -13.59 3.84
C THR A 12 -20.02 -14.17 4.54
N LYS A 13 -19.91 -14.55 5.82
CA LYS A 13 -21.05 -15.02 6.63
C LYS A 13 -22.13 -13.95 6.73
N GLN A 14 -21.74 -12.70 6.98
CA GLN A 14 -22.68 -11.58 7.06
C GLN A 14 -23.41 -11.35 5.72
N TYR A 15 -22.69 -11.40 4.59
CA TYR A 15 -23.31 -11.32 3.27
C TYR A 15 -24.35 -12.42 3.05
N ILE A 16 -24.03 -13.67 3.39
CA ILE A 16 -24.93 -14.81 3.24
C ILE A 16 -26.18 -14.62 4.10
N ASP A 17 -26.05 -14.25 5.38
CA ASP A 17 -27.19 -14.02 6.29
C ASP A 17 -28.11 -12.90 5.78
N ILE A 18 -27.54 -11.75 5.39
CA ILE A 18 -28.33 -10.62 4.86
C ILE A 18 -29.02 -11.01 3.55
N SER A 19 -28.34 -11.75 2.65
CA SER A 19 -28.93 -12.19 1.40
C SER A 19 -30.11 -13.16 1.60
N ALA A 20 -30.01 -14.06 2.59
CA ALA A 20 -31.09 -14.98 2.94
C ALA A 20 -32.30 -14.21 3.50
N ARG A 21 -32.07 -13.23 4.38
CA ARG A 21 -33.13 -12.36 4.92
C ARG A 21 -33.78 -11.53 3.82
N LEU A 22 -32.99 -10.94 2.93
CA LEU A 22 -33.48 -10.17 1.78
C LEU A 22 -34.40 -11.01 0.90
N LYS A 23 -34.02 -12.25 0.60
CA LYS A 23 -34.85 -13.17 -0.17
C LYS A 23 -36.20 -13.42 0.51
N THR A 24 -36.18 -13.72 1.81
CA THR A 24 -37.42 -13.91 2.59
C THR A 24 -38.31 -12.67 2.58
N LYS A 25 -37.73 -11.47 2.69
CA LYS A 25 -38.49 -10.21 2.61
C LYS A 25 -39.10 -9.98 1.22
N LYS A 26 -38.39 -10.29 0.13
CA LYS A 26 -38.94 -10.22 -1.24
C LYS A 26 -40.07 -11.23 -1.47
N ASP A 27 -39.95 -12.44 -0.92
CA ASP A 27 -41.03 -13.42 -0.96
C ASP A 27 -42.25 -12.94 -0.17
N LEU A 28 -42.04 -12.27 0.97
CA LEU A 28 -43.10 -11.62 1.74
C LEU A 28 -43.76 -10.48 0.95
N GLU A 29 -42.97 -9.60 0.33
CA GLU A 29 -43.46 -8.53 -0.53
C GLU A 29 -44.39 -9.09 -1.63
N ASN A 30 -43.96 -10.16 -2.32
CA ASN A 30 -44.78 -10.81 -3.34
C ASN A 30 -46.10 -11.36 -2.78
N ARG A 31 -46.12 -11.92 -1.57
CA ARG A 31 -47.36 -12.36 -0.92
C ARG A 31 -48.28 -11.19 -0.60
N TYR A 32 -47.74 -10.07 -0.12
CA TYR A 32 -48.51 -8.86 0.15
C TYR A 32 -49.07 -8.25 -1.14
N LEU A 33 -48.31 -8.24 -2.24
CA LEU A 33 -48.80 -7.83 -3.56
C LEU A 33 -49.95 -8.73 -4.06
N GLN A 34 -49.87 -10.05 -3.81
CA GLN A 34 -50.98 -10.96 -4.13
C GLN A 34 -52.21 -10.69 -3.26
N MET A 35 -52.05 -10.38 -1.98
CA MET A 35 -53.16 -9.98 -1.11
C MET A 35 -53.78 -8.66 -1.57
N LEU A 36 -52.94 -7.68 -1.91
CA LEU A 36 -53.36 -6.39 -2.46
C LEU A 36 -54.21 -6.56 -3.73
N SER A 37 -53.80 -7.46 -4.62
CA SER A 37 -54.55 -7.75 -5.86
C SER A 37 -55.94 -8.37 -5.64
N LYS A 38 -56.18 -8.94 -4.44
CA LYS A 38 -57.44 -9.59 -4.05
C LYS A 38 -58.28 -8.72 -3.12
N ALA A 39 -57.73 -7.64 -2.58
CA ALA A 39 -58.43 -6.74 -1.67
C ALA A 39 -59.59 -6.06 -2.39
N GLN A 40 -60.79 -6.12 -1.79
CA GLN A 40 -62.01 -5.55 -2.38
C GLN A 40 -62.37 -4.18 -1.80
N ASN A 41 -61.83 -3.87 -0.61
CA ASN A 41 -62.13 -2.65 0.11
C ASN A 41 -60.93 -1.70 0.15
N VAL A 42 -61.19 -0.40 0.04
CA VAL A 42 -60.15 0.63 0.08
C VAL A 42 -59.40 0.64 1.42
N SER A 43 -60.10 0.40 2.54
CA SER A 43 -59.47 0.34 3.87
C SER A 43 -58.42 -0.77 3.96
N GLU A 44 -58.74 -1.96 3.45
CA GLU A 44 -57.84 -3.13 3.42
C GLU A 44 -56.63 -2.85 2.51
N MET A 45 -56.85 -2.21 1.36
CA MET A 45 -55.79 -1.80 0.45
C MET A 45 -54.78 -0.85 1.12
N ILE A 46 -55.27 0.15 1.86
CA ILE A 46 -54.42 1.11 2.59
C ILE A 46 -53.59 0.40 3.68
N GLU A 47 -54.19 -0.54 4.40
CA GLU A 47 -53.47 -1.33 5.41
C GLU A 47 -52.35 -2.18 4.79
N ILE A 48 -52.65 -2.87 3.68
CA ILE A 48 -51.65 -3.68 2.96
C ILE A 48 -50.52 -2.78 2.41
N GLU A 49 -50.85 -1.63 1.80
CA GLU A 49 -49.85 -0.69 1.29
C GLU A 49 -48.94 -0.14 2.40
N LYS A 50 -49.49 0.13 3.59
CA LYS A 50 -48.71 0.60 4.74
C LYS A 50 -47.69 -0.45 5.20
N GLU A 51 -48.07 -1.71 5.24
CA GLU A 51 -47.15 -2.80 5.57
C GLU A 51 -46.16 -3.07 4.42
N LEU A 52 -46.61 -2.96 3.16
CA LEU A 52 -45.74 -3.08 1.99
C LEU A 52 -44.65 -2.00 1.98
N ALA A 53 -44.99 -0.77 2.34
CA ALA A 53 -44.03 0.33 2.45
C ALA A 53 -42.92 0.02 3.47
N LYS A 54 -43.27 -0.52 4.64
CA LYS A 54 -42.27 -0.96 5.64
C LYS A 54 -41.39 -2.08 5.12
N ILE A 55 -41.98 -3.08 4.45
CA ILE A 55 -41.23 -4.20 3.86
C ILE A 55 -40.24 -3.70 2.81
N ARG A 56 -40.64 -2.71 1.99
CA ARG A 56 -39.77 -2.11 0.97
C ARG A 56 -38.62 -1.31 1.57
N GLU A 57 -38.88 -0.49 2.57
CA GLU A 57 -37.83 0.23 3.30
C GLU A 57 -36.79 -0.75 3.87
N ASP A 58 -37.27 -1.83 4.44
CA ASP A 58 -36.46 -2.92 4.98
C ASP A 58 -35.64 -3.68 3.91
N ILE A 59 -36.20 -3.85 2.70
CA ILE A 59 -35.53 -4.43 1.53
C ILE A 59 -34.42 -3.50 1.05
N GLU A 60 -34.72 -2.22 0.88
CA GLU A 60 -33.77 -1.21 0.43
C GLU A 60 -32.59 -1.07 1.40
N ALA A 61 -32.86 -1.09 2.70
CA ALA A 61 -31.82 -1.10 3.73
C ALA A 61 -30.90 -2.32 3.61
N ALA A 62 -31.47 -3.51 3.42
CA ALA A 62 -30.69 -4.75 3.24
C ALA A 62 -29.88 -4.76 1.93
N GLU A 63 -30.45 -4.28 0.82
CA GLU A 63 -29.76 -4.13 -0.46
C GLU A 63 -28.59 -3.14 -0.37
N SER A 64 -28.79 -2.03 0.34
CA SER A 64 -27.75 -1.05 0.62
C SER A 64 -26.57 -1.67 1.39
N GLN A 65 -26.86 -2.46 2.44
CA GLN A 65 -25.83 -3.19 3.20
C GLN A 65 -25.06 -4.19 2.33
N ILE A 66 -25.75 -4.94 1.47
CA ILE A 66 -25.11 -5.85 0.51
C ILE A 66 -24.17 -5.11 -0.45
N ASN A 67 -24.63 -3.97 -0.98
CA ASN A 67 -23.83 -3.14 -1.89
C ASN A 67 -22.59 -2.57 -1.20
N TYR A 68 -22.70 -2.19 0.07
CA TYR A 68 -21.58 -1.73 0.89
C TYR A 68 -20.51 -2.83 1.03
N LEU A 69 -20.90 -4.04 1.45
CA LEU A 69 -19.97 -5.18 1.59
C LEU A 69 -19.29 -5.53 0.26
N LYS A 70 -20.05 -5.50 -0.84
CA LYS A 70 -19.51 -5.75 -2.19
C LYS A 70 -18.48 -4.69 -2.62
N ASN A 71 -18.75 -3.42 -2.34
CA ASN A 71 -17.83 -2.33 -2.64
C ASN A 71 -16.54 -2.43 -1.83
N GLN A 72 -16.63 -2.76 -0.55
CA GLN A 72 -15.47 -2.95 0.32
C GLN A 72 -14.55 -4.08 -0.19
N SER A 73 -15.13 -5.21 -0.60
CA SER A 73 -14.38 -6.31 -1.21
C SER A 73 -13.67 -5.90 -2.51
N ARG A 74 -14.36 -5.15 -3.38
CA ARG A 74 -13.78 -4.62 -4.63
C ARG A 74 -12.62 -3.65 -4.38
N MET A 75 -12.76 -2.74 -3.41
CA MET A 75 -11.69 -1.80 -3.03
C MET A 75 -10.48 -2.54 -2.44
N SER A 76 -10.71 -3.54 -1.60
CA SER A 76 -9.64 -4.38 -1.06
C SER A 76 -8.87 -5.11 -2.17
N THR A 77 -9.60 -5.66 -3.14
CA THR A 77 -9.03 -6.34 -4.31
C THR A 77 -8.15 -5.38 -5.13
N LEU A 78 -8.63 -4.17 -5.42
CA LEU A 78 -7.86 -3.16 -6.16
C LEU A 78 -6.58 -2.75 -5.42
N ASN A 79 -6.65 -2.54 -4.10
CA ASN A 79 -5.49 -2.18 -3.28
C ASN A 79 -4.38 -3.25 -3.32
N ILE A 80 -4.76 -4.53 -3.28
CA ILE A 80 -3.81 -5.65 -3.38
C ILE A 80 -3.11 -5.61 -4.75
N HIS A 81 -3.86 -5.50 -5.84
CA HIS A 81 -3.29 -5.42 -7.19
C HIS A 81 -2.35 -4.21 -7.37
N LEU A 82 -2.69 -3.06 -6.78
CA LEU A 82 -1.83 -1.86 -6.84
C LEU A 82 -0.53 -2.05 -6.05
N ARG A 83 -0.57 -2.68 -4.87
CA ARG A 83 0.63 -2.96 -4.06
C ARG A 83 1.53 -4.01 -4.72
N ASP A 84 0.96 -5.06 -5.31
CA ASP A 84 1.74 -6.06 -6.05
C ASP A 84 2.41 -5.45 -7.29
N LYS A 85 1.70 -4.55 -7.99
CA LYS A 85 2.27 -3.81 -9.13
C LYS A 85 3.33 -2.80 -8.70
N SER A 86 3.18 -2.10 -7.57
CA SER A 86 4.18 -1.12 -7.10
C SER A 86 5.49 -1.78 -6.67
N ASN A 87 5.44 -3.03 -6.21
CA ASN A 87 6.63 -3.83 -5.89
C ASN A 87 7.36 -4.37 -7.13
N SER A 88 6.70 -4.31 -8.30
CA SER A 88 7.24 -4.65 -9.62
C SER A 88 7.39 -3.41 -10.52
N THR A 89 7.59 -2.22 -9.96
CA THR A 89 7.90 -1.06 -10.78
C THR A 89 9.40 -1.03 -11.06
N SER A 90 9.82 -1.76 -12.09
CA SER A 90 11.18 -1.70 -12.63
C SER A 90 11.67 -0.26 -12.79
N ALA A 91 10.78 0.67 -13.19
CA ALA A 91 11.10 2.09 -13.28
C ALA A 91 11.59 2.70 -11.96
N ASN A 92 10.98 2.39 -10.80
CA ASN A 92 11.44 2.92 -9.51
C ASN A 92 12.82 2.37 -9.14
N ARG A 93 13.10 1.09 -9.46
CA ARG A 93 14.42 0.48 -9.26
C ARG A 93 15.48 1.08 -10.19
N PHE A 94 15.12 1.39 -11.45
CA PHE A 94 16.00 2.08 -12.38
C PHE A 94 16.32 3.51 -11.92
N PHE A 95 15.31 4.27 -11.48
CA PHE A 95 15.51 5.64 -10.99
C PHE A 95 16.31 5.68 -9.68
N SER A 96 16.10 4.73 -8.76
CA SER A 96 16.92 4.64 -7.55
C SER A 96 18.37 4.27 -7.88
N ALA A 97 18.60 3.25 -8.72
CA ALA A 97 19.95 2.84 -9.13
C ALA A 97 20.70 3.95 -9.90
N PHE A 98 19.97 4.74 -10.70
CA PHE A 98 20.54 5.90 -11.40
C PHE A 98 20.96 6.99 -10.42
N LYS A 99 20.12 7.30 -9.42
CA LYS A 99 20.44 8.27 -8.37
C LYS A 99 21.65 7.81 -7.55
N ASP A 100 21.69 6.55 -7.15
CA ASP A 100 22.80 5.97 -6.40
C ASP A 100 24.11 6.03 -7.21
N GLY A 101 24.05 5.76 -8.52
CA GLY A 101 25.19 5.91 -9.43
C GLY A 101 25.66 7.36 -9.60
N TRP A 102 24.73 8.32 -9.59
CA TRP A 102 25.04 9.75 -9.67
C TRP A 102 25.76 10.26 -8.41
N GLU A 103 25.33 9.82 -7.22
CA GLU A 103 26.01 10.17 -5.97
C GLU A 103 27.44 9.60 -5.93
N GLY A 104 27.63 8.36 -6.39
CA GLY A 104 28.97 7.77 -6.53
C GLY A 104 29.88 8.51 -7.53
N PHE A 105 29.30 9.00 -8.63
CA PHE A 105 30.02 9.83 -9.60
C PHE A 105 30.48 11.16 -9.00
N LEU A 106 29.63 11.83 -8.20
CA LEU A 106 30.01 13.05 -7.50
C LEU A 106 31.12 12.81 -6.46
N TYR A 107 31.05 11.68 -5.73
CA TYR A 107 32.11 11.30 -4.80
C TYR A 107 33.45 11.05 -5.49
N PHE A 108 33.44 10.46 -6.69
CA PHE A 108 34.64 10.32 -7.52
C PHE A 108 35.25 11.69 -7.88
N LEU A 109 34.44 12.67 -8.24
CA LEU A 109 34.92 14.03 -8.49
C LEU A 109 35.46 14.71 -7.24
N GLU A 110 34.87 14.45 -6.08
CA GLU A 110 35.34 14.94 -4.78
C GLU A 110 36.73 14.39 -4.43
N ILE A 111 37.02 13.12 -4.76
CA ILE A 111 38.36 12.53 -4.62
C ILE A 111 39.36 13.26 -5.53
N LEU A 112 39.00 13.58 -6.77
CA LEU A 112 39.87 14.33 -7.69
C LEU A 112 40.18 15.74 -7.15
N ILE A 113 39.16 16.39 -6.58
CA ILE A 113 39.31 17.70 -5.92
C ILE A 113 40.14 17.62 -4.65
N ASN A 114 40.27 16.47 -3.97
CA ASN A 114 41.16 16.35 -2.81
C ASN A 114 42.54 15.79 -3.16
N LEU A 115 42.75 15.33 -4.39
CA LEU A 115 44.01 14.71 -4.83
C LEU A 115 45.20 15.69 -4.83
N TRP A 116 44.97 16.97 -5.10
CA TRP A 116 46.03 17.99 -5.11
C TRP A 116 46.66 18.22 -3.73
N VAL A 117 45.92 17.96 -2.64
CA VAL A 117 46.45 18.05 -1.26
C VAL A 117 47.54 17.01 -1.05
N PHE A 118 47.34 15.78 -1.52
CA PHE A 118 48.35 14.73 -1.47
C PHE A 118 49.56 15.06 -2.36
N LEU A 119 49.31 15.65 -3.52
CA LEU A 119 50.37 16.05 -4.47
C LEU A 119 51.28 17.14 -3.89
N LEU A 120 50.76 18.03 -3.03
CA LEU A 120 51.55 19.03 -2.30
C LEU A 120 52.21 18.49 -1.02
N LEU A 121 51.58 17.54 -0.32
CA LEU A 121 52.12 16.99 0.92
C LEU A 121 53.34 16.08 0.70
N ILE A 122 53.35 15.27 -0.36
CA ILE A 122 54.47 14.35 -0.66
C ILE A 122 55.83 15.08 -0.82
N PRO A 123 55.97 16.14 -1.66
CA PRO A 123 57.22 16.87 -1.81
C PRO A 123 57.60 17.66 -0.55
N LEU A 124 56.62 18.19 0.19
CA LEU A 124 56.88 18.87 1.46
C LEU A 124 57.46 17.92 2.50
N CYS A 125 56.90 16.71 2.62
CA CYS A 125 57.38 15.67 3.52
C CYS A 125 58.78 15.18 3.11
N TYR A 126 59.02 14.95 1.82
CA TYR A 126 60.34 14.59 1.29
C TYR A 126 61.38 15.69 1.57
N PHE A 127 61.03 16.96 1.38
CA PHE A 127 61.90 18.09 1.66
C PHE A 127 62.25 18.19 3.15
N LEU A 128 61.28 18.01 4.05
CA LEU A 128 61.51 17.97 5.49
C LEU A 128 62.40 16.78 5.88
N PHE A 129 62.15 15.58 5.33
CA PHE A 129 62.97 14.39 5.61
C PHE A 129 64.43 14.57 5.14
N LYS A 130 64.63 15.15 3.96
CA LYS A 130 65.97 15.52 3.46
C LYS A 130 66.64 16.58 4.33
N ARG A 131 65.86 17.52 4.86
CA ARG A 131 66.37 18.58 5.74
C ARG A 131 66.74 18.06 7.14
N PHE A 132 66.12 16.98 7.61
CA PHE A 132 66.33 16.41 8.94
C PHE A 132 67.28 15.20 8.99
N ASN A 133 67.87 14.76 7.87
CA ASN A 133 68.76 13.59 7.86
C ASN A 133 70.25 13.96 7.68
N PRO A 134 70.98 14.37 8.75
CA PRO A 134 72.43 14.42 8.72
C PRO A 134 72.97 13.00 9.00
N LEU A 135 72.94 12.11 8.00
CA LEU A 135 73.62 10.82 8.10
C LEU A 135 75.14 11.01 7.96
N LYS A 136 75.75 11.31 9.11
CA LYS A 136 77.08 10.90 9.61
C LYS A 136 78.01 10.19 8.59
N LYS A 137 79.07 10.89 8.19
CA LYS A 137 80.29 10.36 7.50
C LYS A 137 81.47 11.04 8.23
N ASN A 138 82.43 10.41 8.91
CA ASN A 138 83.12 9.12 8.83
C ASN A 138 83.65 8.79 10.25
N ARG A 139 83.55 7.53 10.70
CA ARG A 139 84.55 6.92 11.60
C ARG A 139 85.36 5.96 10.73
N ASN A 140 86.67 6.18 10.64
CA ASN A 140 87.70 5.19 10.36
C ASN A 140 89.07 5.87 10.42
N ARG A 141 89.81 5.67 11.52
CA ARG A 141 91.26 5.38 11.54
C ARG A 141 91.54 4.59 12.82
N LEU A 142 91.80 3.30 12.62
CA LEU A 142 92.69 2.52 13.48
C LEU A 142 94.10 2.88 13.01
N ASP A 143 94.89 3.43 13.93
CA ASP A 143 96.32 3.20 14.19
C ASP A 143 96.70 4.04 15.41
#